data_AF-A0A7Y5HAZ8-F1
#
_entry.id   AF-A0A7Y5HAZ8-F1
#
_cell.length_a   1.000
_cell.length_b   1.000
_cell.length_c   1.000
_cell.angle_alpha   90.00
_cell.angle_beta   90.00
_cell.angle_gamma   90.00
#
_symmetry.space_group_name_H-M   'P 1'
#
loop_
_entity.id
_entity.type
_entity.pdbx_description
1 polymer ?
#
loop_
_entity_poly.entity_id
_entity_poly.type
_entity_poly.pdbx_seq_one_letter_code
_entity_poly.pdbx_strand_id
1 'polypeptide(L)'
;MSAGASGTCSACGRTYLSRVGVFRDDAACATCHRPICASCWSEKILFCSEHEEIPVAQLAEPPKAGDLPPTQLPPGAVSRQAAREMEESFLSRVRRNFRQLAGIFNPLDGRWYDVVERTTGEYVVDLGAEAAKAAVRDRAKSNLNAVLASMPTNRAAICDVLTRDFLGSKQKRVVLAGISLSPLDELAAPGWSQSPLSYAAVVTAQRRIVTDPGIFHYLCWFSTTGWSAEAREALANGPNWVACLVERQGDAWRISSRDDGRWGDALSVFDLESYAEKRDRVHAFVKRHTFELLMDRVSDRFVCEKTGLPQDVVRASFRDLAQQPFLHLSTEEDLYRLTRVY
;
A
#
# COMPACT_ATOMS: atom_id res chain seq x y z
N MET A 1 -37.93 -27.11 7.16
CA MET A 1 -36.67 -26.41 7.44
C MET A 1 -35.96 -26.19 6.12
N SER A 2 -36.03 -24.98 5.56
CA SER A 2 -35.29 -24.62 4.35
C SER A 2 -33.81 -24.54 4.69
N ALA A 3 -32.99 -25.38 4.04
CA ALA A 3 -31.53 -25.27 4.11
C ALA A 3 -31.13 -23.85 3.72
N GLY A 4 -30.54 -23.09 4.65
CA GLY A 4 -30.11 -21.72 4.38
C GLY A 4 -29.08 -21.72 3.26
N ALA A 5 -29.32 -20.96 2.20
CA ALA A 5 -28.34 -20.82 1.12
C ALA A 5 -27.04 -20.26 1.72
N SER A 6 -25.94 -20.99 1.55
CA SER A 6 -24.60 -20.49 1.84
C SER A 6 -24.30 -19.29 0.94
N GLY A 7 -23.47 -18.36 1.43
CA GLY A 7 -23.11 -17.15 0.69
C GLY A 7 -21.63 -16.87 0.80
N THR A 8 -20.97 -16.66 -0.34
CA THR A 8 -19.57 -16.24 -0.39
C THR A 8 -19.50 -14.73 -0.58
N CYS A 9 -18.74 -14.05 0.28
CA CYS A 9 -18.47 -12.63 0.13
C CYS A 9 -17.59 -12.41 -1.10
N SER A 10 -18.06 -11.61 -2.05
CA SER A 10 -17.30 -11.34 -3.28
C SER A 10 -16.13 -10.38 -3.07
N ALA A 11 -16.03 -9.72 -1.92
CA ALA A 11 -14.88 -8.87 -1.59
C ALA A 11 -13.74 -9.67 -0.93
N CYS A 12 -14.02 -10.42 0.14
CA CYS A 12 -12.98 -11.13 0.91
C CYS A 12 -12.89 -12.63 0.61
N GLY A 13 -13.73 -13.18 -0.26
CA GLY A 13 -13.75 -14.60 -0.61
C GLY A 13 -14.23 -15.56 0.49
N ARG A 14 -14.57 -15.06 1.68
CA ARG A 14 -15.05 -15.90 2.79
C ARG A 14 -16.43 -16.49 2.49
N THR A 15 -16.57 -17.80 2.66
CA THR A 15 -17.84 -18.52 2.55
C THR A 15 -18.50 -18.63 3.92
N TYR A 16 -19.77 -18.22 4.00
CA TYR A 16 -20.56 -18.23 5.21
C TYR A 16 -21.65 -19.30 5.12
N LEU A 17 -21.83 -20.04 6.21
CA LEU A 17 -22.82 -21.12 6.34
C LEU A 17 -24.26 -20.60 6.37
N SER A 18 -24.46 -19.31 6.68
CA SER A 18 -25.75 -18.65 6.71
C SER A 18 -25.62 -17.24 6.12
N ARG A 19 -26.63 -16.82 5.36
CA ARG A 19 -26.74 -15.43 4.88
C ARG A 19 -27.34 -14.47 5.91
N VAL A 20 -28.14 -14.99 6.84
CA VAL A 20 -28.87 -14.18 7.82
C VAL A 20 -27.88 -13.46 8.74
N GLY A 21 -27.96 -12.13 8.78
CA GLY A 21 -27.08 -11.27 9.59
C GLY A 21 -25.66 -11.09 9.06
N VAL A 22 -25.27 -11.83 8.01
CA VAL A 22 -23.93 -11.74 7.40
C VAL A 22 -23.93 -10.82 6.19
N PHE A 23 -24.99 -10.85 5.38
CA PHE A 23 -25.13 -9.99 4.20
C PHE A 23 -26.32 -9.07 4.41
N ARG A 24 -26.12 -7.77 4.22
CA ARG A 24 -27.21 -6.81 4.20
C ARG A 24 -27.71 -6.66 2.77
N ASP A 25 -28.98 -6.35 2.58
CA ASP A 25 -29.56 -6.15 1.24
C ASP A 25 -28.92 -4.96 0.50
N ASP A 26 -28.38 -3.98 1.23
CA ASP A 26 -27.62 -2.84 0.70
C ASP A 26 -26.11 -3.13 0.55
N ALA A 27 -25.60 -4.22 1.13
CA ALA A 27 -24.17 -4.55 1.10
C ALA A 27 -23.82 -5.38 -0.14
N ALA A 28 -23.72 -4.70 -1.28
CA ALA A 28 -23.39 -5.30 -2.57
C ALA A 28 -22.35 -4.48 -3.32
N CYS A 29 -21.63 -5.12 -4.25
CA CYS A 29 -20.69 -4.44 -5.12
C CYS A 29 -21.39 -3.34 -5.93
N ALA A 30 -20.86 -2.12 -5.94
CA ALA A 30 -21.46 -0.98 -6.61
C ALA A 30 -21.57 -1.17 -8.15
N THR A 31 -20.74 -2.04 -8.73
CA THR A 31 -20.71 -2.28 -10.18
C THR A 31 -21.57 -3.46 -10.61
N CYS A 32 -21.43 -4.61 -9.95
CA CYS A 32 -22.08 -5.85 -10.38
C CYS A 32 -23.12 -6.39 -9.39
N HIS A 33 -23.35 -5.68 -8.28
CA HIS A 33 -24.30 -6.04 -7.23
C HIS A 33 -24.08 -7.41 -6.58
N ARG A 34 -22.88 -7.99 -6.73
CA ARG A 34 -22.51 -9.21 -6.00
C ARG A 34 -22.42 -8.95 -4.49
N PRO A 35 -22.83 -9.88 -3.64
CA PRO A 35 -22.97 -9.65 -2.20
C PRO A 35 -21.62 -9.45 -1.50
N ILE A 36 -21.57 -8.47 -0.60
CA ILE A 36 -20.44 -8.12 0.27
C ILE A 36 -20.87 -8.36 1.72
N CYS A 37 -20.04 -9.05 2.51
CA CYS A 37 -20.40 -9.32 3.91
C CYS A 37 -20.38 -8.04 4.75
N ALA A 38 -21.16 -8.03 5.83
CA ALA A 38 -21.34 -6.89 6.73
C ALA A 38 -20.01 -6.38 7.30
N SER A 39 -19.03 -7.27 7.56
CA SER A 39 -17.69 -6.87 7.97
C SER A 39 -16.99 -6.03 6.89
N CYS A 40 -16.90 -6.52 5.66
CA CYS A 40 -16.33 -5.77 4.54
C CYS A 40 -17.07 -4.45 4.28
N TRP A 41 -18.41 -4.48 4.34
CA TRP A 41 -19.24 -3.29 4.17
C TRP A 41 -18.99 -2.24 5.26
N SER A 42 -18.86 -2.67 6.53
CA SER A 42 -18.54 -1.78 7.64
C SER A 42 -17.15 -1.12 7.51
N GLU A 43 -16.24 -1.78 6.80
CA GLU A 43 -14.94 -1.22 6.41
C GLU A 43 -15.00 -0.35 5.14
N LYS A 44 -16.21 -0.02 4.66
CA LYS A 44 -16.45 0.75 3.42
C LYS A 44 -15.89 0.09 2.17
N ILE A 45 -15.81 -1.24 2.14
CA ILE A 45 -15.49 -1.98 0.90
C ILE A 45 -16.75 -2.03 0.04
N LEU A 46 -16.75 -1.28 -1.06
CA LEU A 46 -17.90 -1.12 -1.96
C LEU A 46 -17.78 -1.98 -3.24
N PHE A 47 -16.66 -2.67 -3.44
CA PHE A 47 -16.38 -3.42 -4.67
C PHE A 47 -16.02 -4.88 -4.34
N CYS A 48 -16.37 -5.81 -5.23
CA CYS A 48 -15.85 -7.18 -5.16
C CYS A 48 -14.40 -7.23 -5.66
N SER A 49 -13.69 -8.32 -5.41
CA SER A 49 -12.29 -8.51 -5.82
C SER A 49 -12.08 -8.32 -7.33
N GLU A 50 -13.05 -8.68 -8.17
CA GLU A 50 -13.01 -8.48 -9.63
C GLU A 50 -13.18 -7.01 -10.06
N HIS A 51 -13.75 -6.16 -9.20
CA HIS A 51 -14.03 -4.74 -9.46
C HIS A 51 -13.27 -3.80 -8.53
N GLU A 52 -12.36 -4.32 -7.69
CA GLU A 52 -11.49 -3.53 -6.81
C GLU A 52 -10.61 -2.58 -7.64
N GLU A 53 -10.29 -2.97 -8.87
CA GLU A 53 -9.43 -2.23 -9.79
C GLU A 53 -10.18 -1.25 -10.71
N ILE A 54 -11.52 -1.12 -10.61
CA ILE A 54 -12.20 -0.04 -11.33
C ILE A 54 -11.61 1.26 -10.79
N PRO A 55 -10.95 2.08 -11.64
CA PRO A 55 -10.28 3.27 -11.15
C PRO A 55 -11.29 4.13 -10.42
N VAL A 56 -11.04 4.43 -9.15
CA VAL A 56 -11.85 5.39 -8.36
C VAL A 56 -12.04 6.70 -9.15
N ALA A 57 -11.11 7.01 -10.05
CA ALA A 57 -11.20 8.09 -11.04
C ALA A 57 -12.47 8.09 -11.92
N GLN A 58 -13.08 6.94 -12.24
CA GLN A 58 -14.32 6.86 -13.01
C GLN A 58 -15.58 7.12 -12.15
N LEU A 59 -15.44 7.01 -10.83
CA LEU A 59 -16.43 7.40 -9.83
C LEU A 59 -16.05 8.70 -9.13
N ALA A 60 -15.06 9.43 -9.68
CA ALA A 60 -14.57 10.64 -9.06
C ALA A 60 -15.73 11.62 -8.91
N GLU A 61 -16.08 11.89 -7.66
CA GLU A 61 -16.92 13.02 -7.31
C GLU A 61 -16.34 14.26 -8.03
N PRO A 62 -17.17 15.15 -8.59
CA PRO A 62 -16.68 16.37 -9.20
C PRO A 62 -15.71 17.07 -8.23
N PRO A 63 -14.62 17.67 -8.74
CA PRO A 63 -13.57 18.23 -7.90
C PRO A 63 -14.19 19.12 -6.82
N LYS A 64 -13.90 18.77 -5.56
CA LYS A 64 -14.48 19.47 -4.41
C LYS A 64 -14.01 20.92 -4.44
N ALA A 65 -14.91 21.84 -4.07
CA ALA A 65 -14.63 23.26 -4.12
C ALA A 65 -13.32 23.60 -3.39
N GLY A 66 -12.36 24.18 -4.11
CA GLY A 66 -11.04 24.57 -3.59
C GLY A 66 -9.86 23.75 -4.10
N ASP A 67 -10.09 22.66 -4.84
CA ASP A 67 -9.01 21.92 -5.51
C ASP A 67 -8.77 22.46 -6.93
N LEU A 68 -7.49 22.66 -7.28
CA LEU A 68 -7.11 23.03 -8.64
C LEU A 68 -7.28 21.82 -9.57
N PRO A 69 -7.84 22.01 -10.79
CA PRO A 69 -7.91 20.94 -11.77
C PRO A 69 -6.48 20.45 -12.11
N PRO A 70 -6.30 19.16 -12.45
CA PRO A 70 -4.97 18.60 -12.74
C PRO A 70 -4.18 19.36 -13.81
N THR A 71 -4.88 19.99 -14.77
CA THR A 71 -4.28 20.81 -15.84
C THR A 71 -3.64 22.11 -15.36
N GLN A 72 -3.93 22.55 -14.14
CA GLN A 72 -3.37 23.76 -13.53
C GLN A 72 -2.27 23.46 -12.51
N LEU A 73 -2.00 22.19 -12.21
CA LEU A 73 -0.96 21.80 -11.30
C LEU A 73 0.42 21.90 -11.98
N PRO A 74 1.45 22.43 -11.30
CA PRO A 74 2.79 22.40 -11.84
C PRO A 74 3.28 20.94 -12.06
N PRO A 75 4.13 20.67 -13.05
CA PRO A 75 4.58 19.30 -13.35
C PRO A 75 5.19 18.61 -12.14
N GLY A 76 4.66 17.45 -11.75
CA GLY A 76 5.12 16.70 -10.58
C GLY A 76 4.52 17.15 -9.23
N ALA A 77 3.62 18.15 -9.23
CA ALA A 77 2.86 18.52 -8.05
C ALA A 77 1.79 17.46 -7.72
N VAL A 78 1.64 17.19 -6.44
CA VAL A 78 0.58 16.33 -5.90
C VAL A 78 -0.46 17.22 -5.26
N SER A 79 -1.69 17.16 -5.75
CA SER A 79 -2.81 17.88 -5.14
C SER A 79 -3.16 17.28 -3.78
N ARG A 80 -3.85 18.08 -2.96
CA ARG A 80 -4.39 17.64 -1.66
C ARG A 80 -5.23 16.37 -1.78
N GLN A 81 -6.20 16.35 -2.71
CA GLN A 81 -7.05 15.20 -2.96
C GLN A 81 -6.25 13.97 -3.41
N ALA A 82 -5.28 14.14 -4.33
CA ALA A 82 -4.42 13.04 -4.76
C ALA A 82 -3.57 12.49 -3.61
N ALA A 83 -3.02 13.34 -2.75
CA ALA A 83 -2.28 12.92 -1.57
C ALA A 83 -3.16 12.11 -0.60
N ARG A 84 -4.40 12.51 -0.40
CA ARG A 84 -5.35 11.76 0.41
C ARG A 84 -5.70 10.40 -0.19
N GLU A 85 -5.97 10.33 -1.49
CA GLU A 85 -6.23 9.07 -2.20
C GLU A 85 -5.03 8.12 -2.11
N MET A 86 -3.82 8.66 -2.23
CA MET A 86 -2.57 7.90 -2.02
C MET A 86 -2.45 7.37 -0.60
N GLU A 87 -2.75 8.19 0.42
CA GLU A 87 -2.78 7.75 1.83
C GLU A 87 -3.80 6.62 2.04
N GLU A 88 -5.03 6.77 1.54
CA GLU A 88 -6.09 5.76 1.67
C GLU A 88 -5.70 4.45 0.96
N SER A 89 -5.18 4.53 -0.26
CA SER A 89 -4.68 3.37 -1.01
C SER A 89 -3.53 2.67 -0.28
N PHE A 90 -2.57 3.43 0.26
CA PHE A 90 -1.44 2.90 1.01
C PHE A 90 -1.92 2.11 2.24
N LEU A 91 -2.75 2.73 3.09
CA LEU A 91 -3.24 2.11 4.32
C LEU A 91 -4.07 0.87 4.03
N SER A 92 -4.91 0.91 3.00
CA SER A 92 -5.72 -0.24 2.58
C SER A 92 -4.84 -1.45 2.23
N ARG A 93 -3.81 -1.23 1.40
CA ARG A 93 -2.87 -2.28 0.96
C ARG A 93 -2.04 -2.84 2.12
N VAL A 94 -1.50 -1.98 2.97
CA VAL A 94 -0.75 -2.42 4.16
C VAL A 94 -1.62 -3.27 5.08
N ARG A 95 -2.86 -2.85 5.36
CA ARG A 95 -3.78 -3.62 6.21
C ARG A 95 -4.15 -4.96 5.59
N ARG A 96 -4.35 -5.00 4.26
CA ARG A 96 -4.55 -6.25 3.53
C ARG A 96 -3.38 -7.21 3.74
N ASN A 97 -2.14 -6.72 3.65
CA ASN A 97 -0.94 -7.53 3.87
C ASN A 97 -0.83 -8.00 5.33
N PHE A 98 -1.16 -7.16 6.32
CA PHE A 98 -1.20 -7.55 7.73
C PHE A 98 -2.15 -8.74 7.98
N ARG A 99 -3.29 -8.78 7.29
CA ARG A 99 -4.29 -9.86 7.43
C ARG A 99 -3.88 -11.16 6.75
N GLN A 100 -2.98 -11.09 5.79
CA GLN A 100 -2.44 -12.26 5.07
C GLN A 100 -1.21 -12.84 5.76
N LEU A 101 -0.64 -12.12 6.72
CA LEU A 101 0.52 -12.55 7.49
C LEU A 101 0.17 -13.73 8.40
N ALA A 102 0.85 -14.87 8.23
CA ALA A 102 0.66 -16.06 9.05
C ALA A 102 1.55 -16.06 10.30
N GLY A 103 2.72 -15.44 10.23
CA GLY A 103 3.68 -15.39 11.32
C GLY A 103 4.71 -14.28 11.12
N ILE A 104 5.37 -13.86 12.19
CA ILE A 104 6.41 -12.83 12.17
C ILE A 104 7.55 -13.21 13.11
N PHE A 105 8.79 -12.96 12.68
CA PHE A 105 9.96 -13.13 13.51
C PHE A 105 10.15 -11.90 14.42
N ASN A 106 10.59 -12.12 15.67
CA ASN A 106 11.00 -11.07 16.59
C ASN A 106 12.52 -11.11 16.79
N PRO A 107 13.26 -10.14 16.22
CA PRO A 107 14.70 -10.07 16.38
C PRO A 107 15.21 -9.83 17.82
N LEU A 108 14.37 -9.30 18.73
CA LEU A 108 14.81 -9.04 20.11
C LEU A 108 14.98 -10.31 20.94
N ASP A 109 14.12 -11.30 20.73
CA ASP A 109 14.13 -12.55 21.49
C ASP A 109 14.45 -13.79 20.65
N GLY A 110 14.60 -13.62 19.33
CA GLY A 110 14.94 -14.68 18.39
C GLY A 110 13.82 -15.69 18.16
N ARG A 111 12.55 -15.30 18.33
CA ARG A 111 11.40 -16.21 18.23
C ARG A 111 10.45 -15.84 17.10
N TRP A 112 9.79 -16.86 16.56
CA TRP A 112 8.66 -16.72 15.66
C TRP A 112 7.35 -16.63 16.44
N TYR A 113 6.48 -15.73 16.00
CA TYR A 113 5.15 -15.52 16.57
C TYR A 113 4.07 -15.72 15.52
N ASP A 114 3.05 -16.50 15.86
CA ASP A 114 1.88 -16.70 15.01
C ASP A 114 0.99 -15.45 14.97
N VAL A 115 0.62 -15.05 13.77
CA VAL A 115 -0.23 -13.89 13.51
C VAL A 115 -1.64 -14.41 13.20
N VAL A 116 -2.46 -14.54 14.25
CA VAL A 116 -3.86 -14.96 14.14
C VAL A 116 -4.77 -13.95 14.84
N GLU A 117 -6.05 -13.88 14.44
CA GLU A 117 -7.01 -12.87 14.93
C GLU A 117 -7.09 -12.74 16.46
N ARG A 118 -6.82 -13.81 17.22
CA ARG A 118 -6.83 -13.80 18.70
C ARG A 118 -5.57 -13.15 19.32
N THR A 119 -4.46 -13.21 18.59
CA THR A 119 -3.12 -12.72 18.99
C THR A 119 -2.76 -11.42 18.29
N THR A 120 -3.65 -10.85 17.49
CA THR A 120 -3.41 -9.59 16.78
C THR A 120 -4.35 -8.48 17.21
N GLY A 121 -3.86 -7.25 17.18
CA GLY A 121 -4.66 -6.03 17.30
C GLY A 121 -4.38 -5.12 16.11
N GLU A 122 -5.37 -4.88 15.26
CA GLU A 122 -5.25 -3.99 14.10
C GLU A 122 -6.05 -2.71 14.34
N TYR A 123 -5.40 -1.55 14.18
CA TYR A 123 -6.05 -0.25 14.32
C TYR A 123 -5.35 0.84 13.49
N VAL A 124 -6.04 1.97 13.32
CA VAL A 124 -5.51 3.14 12.61
C VAL A 124 -5.41 4.31 13.58
N VAL A 125 -4.29 5.02 13.55
CA VAL A 125 -4.05 6.22 14.37
C VAL A 125 -3.84 7.42 13.46
N ASP A 126 -4.56 8.51 13.73
CA ASP A 126 -4.37 9.78 13.05
C ASP A 126 -3.22 10.56 13.69
N LEU A 127 -2.03 10.56 13.07
CA LEU A 127 -0.90 11.29 13.64
C LEU A 127 -1.00 12.79 13.34
N GLY A 128 -1.49 13.18 12.17
CA GLY A 128 -1.52 14.55 11.69
C GLY A 128 -2.88 15.24 11.73
N ALA A 129 -3.95 14.63 12.26
CA ALA A 129 -5.29 15.23 12.21
C ALA A 129 -5.36 16.63 12.83
N GLU A 130 -4.77 16.85 14.00
CA GLU A 130 -4.75 18.18 14.63
C GLU A 130 -3.88 19.18 13.86
N ALA A 131 -2.75 18.73 13.29
CA ALA A 131 -1.91 19.58 12.44
C ALA A 131 -2.63 19.98 11.14
N ALA A 132 -3.35 19.04 10.51
CA ALA A 132 -4.17 19.32 9.34
C ALA A 132 -5.30 20.30 9.68
N LYS A 133 -6.01 20.10 10.80
CA LYS A 133 -7.05 21.02 11.27
C LYS A 133 -6.50 22.42 11.52
N ALA A 134 -5.35 22.55 12.19
CA ALA A 134 -4.70 23.83 12.44
C ALA A 134 -4.29 24.51 11.12
N ALA A 135 -3.59 23.80 10.25
CA ALA A 135 -3.11 24.31 8.97
C ALA A 135 -4.23 24.83 8.06
N VAL A 136 -5.41 24.17 8.09
CA VAL A 136 -6.58 24.62 7.33
C VAL A 136 -7.32 25.75 8.05
N ARG A 137 -7.53 25.68 9.38
CA ARG A 137 -8.26 26.71 10.13
C ARG A 137 -7.64 28.10 9.97
N ASP A 138 -6.31 28.17 10.00
CA ASP A 138 -5.60 29.44 9.89
C ASP A 138 -5.75 30.11 8.51
N ARG A 139 -6.22 29.37 7.49
CA ARG A 139 -6.15 29.78 6.09
C ARG A 139 -7.48 29.75 5.36
N ALA A 140 -8.33 28.77 5.62
CA ALA A 140 -9.63 28.61 4.98
C ALA A 140 -10.70 29.47 5.67
N LYS A 141 -10.82 30.74 5.25
CA LYS A 141 -11.87 31.66 5.73
C LYS A 141 -13.28 31.23 5.34
N SER A 142 -13.42 30.46 4.26
CA SER A 142 -14.66 29.83 3.81
C SER A 142 -14.37 28.41 3.35
N ASN A 143 -15.38 27.54 3.39
CA ASN A 143 -15.29 26.15 2.92
C ASN A 143 -14.33 25.21 3.70
N LEU A 144 -14.12 25.50 4.99
CA LEU A 144 -13.29 24.71 5.90
C LEU A 144 -13.57 23.20 5.83
N ASN A 145 -14.85 22.82 5.88
CA ASN A 145 -15.25 21.41 5.90
C ASN A 145 -14.90 20.67 4.61
N ALA A 146 -15.05 21.30 3.45
CA ALA A 146 -14.69 20.66 2.19
C ALA A 146 -13.17 20.49 2.06
N VAL A 147 -12.39 21.49 2.47
CA VAL A 147 -10.93 21.41 2.48
C VAL A 147 -10.45 20.31 3.43
N LEU A 148 -10.97 20.27 4.66
CA LEU A 148 -10.65 19.19 5.61
C LEU A 148 -11.05 17.81 5.06
N ALA A 149 -12.14 17.74 4.30
CA ALA A 149 -12.61 16.51 3.68
C ALA A 149 -11.79 16.08 2.45
N SER A 150 -10.84 16.86 1.94
CA SER A 150 -9.85 16.41 0.94
C SER A 150 -8.42 16.32 1.50
N MET A 151 -8.15 16.84 2.70
CA MET A 151 -6.82 16.75 3.33
C MET A 151 -6.44 15.31 3.71
N PRO A 152 -5.19 14.88 3.48
CA PRO A 152 -4.61 13.73 4.18
C PRO A 152 -4.41 14.06 5.67
N THR A 153 -4.24 13.03 6.50
CA THR A 153 -4.20 13.18 7.97
C THR A 153 -2.96 12.54 8.61
N ASN A 154 -1.98 12.14 7.81
CA ASN A 154 -0.77 11.43 8.23
C ASN A 154 -1.09 10.25 9.14
N ARG A 155 -1.80 9.25 8.59
CA ARG A 155 -2.29 8.09 9.34
C ARG A 155 -1.27 6.97 9.43
N ALA A 156 -1.35 6.19 10.51
CA ALA A 156 -0.61 4.96 10.69
C ALA A 156 -1.57 3.77 10.82
N ALA A 157 -1.42 2.76 9.97
CA ALA A 157 -2.00 1.44 10.18
C ALA A 157 -1.04 0.62 11.04
N ILE A 158 -1.53 0.12 12.17
CA ILE A 158 -0.73 -0.59 13.16
C ILE A 158 -1.29 -2.00 13.36
N CYS A 159 -0.41 -2.99 13.33
CA CYS A 159 -0.68 -4.37 13.72
C CYS A 159 0.21 -4.74 14.91
N ASP A 160 -0.42 -4.87 16.08
CA ASP A 160 0.21 -5.41 17.29
C ASP A 160 0.16 -6.94 17.26
N VAL A 161 1.31 -7.58 17.42
CA VAL A 161 1.40 -9.04 17.64
C VAL A 161 1.62 -9.31 19.12
N LEU A 162 0.67 -10.05 19.70
CA LEU A 162 0.51 -10.27 21.13
C LEU A 162 0.73 -11.75 21.45
N THR A 163 1.46 -12.03 22.52
CA THR A 163 1.52 -13.38 23.13
C THR A 163 0.78 -13.39 24.46
N ARG A 164 0.49 -14.58 25.00
CA ARG A 164 -0.01 -14.72 26.37
C ARG A 164 1.12 -15.16 27.29
N ASP A 165 1.25 -14.51 28.43
CA ASP A 165 2.09 -15.03 29.50
C ASP A 165 1.43 -16.23 30.21
N PHE A 166 2.12 -16.79 31.20
CA PHE A 166 1.62 -17.92 31.99
C PHE A 166 0.35 -17.60 32.80
N LEU A 167 0.07 -16.32 33.05
CA LEU A 167 -1.16 -15.84 33.70
C LEU A 167 -2.28 -15.55 32.70
N GLY A 168 -2.03 -15.74 31.41
CA GLY A 168 -2.97 -15.48 30.33
C GLY A 168 -3.07 -14.01 29.91
N SER A 169 -2.24 -13.12 30.47
CA SER A 169 -2.25 -11.71 30.10
C SER A 169 -1.62 -11.51 28.72
N LYS A 170 -2.25 -10.67 27.89
CA LYS A 170 -1.72 -10.36 26.56
C LYS A 170 -0.53 -9.40 26.68
N GLN A 171 0.61 -9.82 26.15
CA GLN A 171 1.87 -9.07 26.11
C GLN A 171 2.22 -8.77 24.66
N LYS A 172 2.41 -7.49 24.33
CA LYS A 172 2.83 -7.07 23.00
C LYS A 172 4.31 -7.41 22.78
N ARG A 173 4.65 -7.96 21.61
CA ARG A 173 6.01 -8.42 21.28
C ARG A 173 6.57 -7.77 20.03
N VAL A 174 5.75 -7.69 18.99
CA VAL A 174 6.11 -7.10 17.71
C VAL A 174 5.04 -6.11 17.29
N VAL A 175 5.46 -5.02 16.65
CA VAL A 175 4.57 -4.04 16.02
C VAL A 175 4.96 -3.93 14.56
N LEU A 176 3.99 -4.09 13.67
CA LEU A 176 4.12 -3.70 12.27
C LEU A 176 3.36 -2.39 12.07
N ALA A 177 4.01 -1.38 11.50
CA ALA A 177 3.39 -0.09 11.26
C ALA A 177 3.66 0.40 9.84
N GLY A 178 2.59 0.66 9.08
CA GLY A 178 2.65 1.43 7.85
C GLY A 178 2.16 2.84 8.10
N ILE A 179 3.03 3.84 7.92
CA ILE A 179 2.78 5.23 8.27
C ILE A 179 2.80 6.08 7.00
N SER A 180 1.69 6.75 6.70
CA SER A 180 1.60 7.76 5.65
C SER A 180 2.00 9.12 6.20
N LEU A 181 2.84 9.84 5.45
CA LEU A 181 3.27 11.19 5.74
C LEU A 181 3.05 12.09 4.52
N SER A 182 2.54 13.29 4.78
CA SER A 182 2.28 14.33 3.79
C SER A 182 2.72 15.69 4.33
N PRO A 183 3.15 16.62 3.44
CA PRO A 183 3.47 18.00 3.81
C PRO A 183 2.18 18.80 4.03
N LEU A 184 1.53 18.59 5.18
CA LEU A 184 0.19 19.11 5.48
C LEU A 184 0.07 20.63 5.32
N ASP A 185 1.11 21.39 5.66
CA ASP A 185 1.10 22.85 5.53
C ASP A 185 1.03 23.32 4.08
N GLU A 186 1.78 22.67 3.18
CA GLU A 186 1.74 22.98 1.75
C GLU A 186 0.45 22.49 1.11
N LEU A 187 -0.04 21.30 1.49
CA LEU A 187 -1.33 20.81 1.00
C LEU A 187 -2.49 21.68 1.49
N ALA A 188 -2.38 22.32 2.66
CA ALA A 188 -3.41 23.22 3.18
C ALA A 188 -3.43 24.58 2.47
N ALA A 189 -2.26 25.19 2.20
CA ALA A 189 -2.18 26.56 1.65
C ALA A 189 -2.40 26.64 0.13
N PRO A 190 -1.44 26.26 -0.74
CA PRO A 190 -1.65 26.25 -2.19
C PRO A 190 -2.58 25.14 -2.69
N GLY A 191 -2.91 24.14 -1.87
CA GLY A 191 -3.76 23.01 -2.29
C GLY A 191 -3.01 21.88 -3.00
N TRP A 192 -1.69 22.00 -3.08
CA TRP A 192 -0.79 21.04 -3.71
C TRP A 192 0.62 21.16 -3.10
N SER A 193 1.46 20.17 -3.34
CA SER A 193 2.87 20.21 -2.96
C SER A 193 3.74 19.48 -3.97
N GLN A 194 4.95 19.99 -4.18
CA GLN A 194 6.03 19.33 -4.91
C GLN A 194 7.21 18.97 -4.00
N SER A 195 7.18 19.45 -2.76
CA SER A 195 8.28 19.29 -1.83
C SER A 195 8.34 17.85 -1.36
N PRO A 196 9.46 17.15 -1.62
CA PRO A 196 9.65 15.82 -1.05
C PRO A 196 9.82 15.94 0.46
N LEU A 197 9.38 14.92 1.19
CA LEU A 197 9.53 14.87 2.65
C LEU A 197 10.98 14.60 3.06
N SER A 198 11.43 15.28 4.11
CA SER A 198 12.76 15.11 4.69
C SER A 198 12.79 14.05 5.80
N TYR A 199 13.99 13.68 6.23
CA TYR A 199 14.17 12.75 7.33
C TYR A 199 13.59 13.27 8.66
N ALA A 200 13.51 14.59 8.85
CA ALA A 200 12.93 15.19 10.04
C ALA A 200 11.45 14.82 10.25
N ALA A 201 10.69 14.65 9.16
CA ALA A 201 9.31 14.17 9.21
C ALA A 201 9.24 12.73 9.77
N VAL A 202 10.16 11.86 9.31
CA VAL A 202 10.30 10.48 9.79
C VAL A 202 10.62 10.45 11.28
N VAL A 203 11.63 11.20 11.73
CA VAL A 203 12.03 11.23 13.16
C VAL A 203 10.88 11.69 14.06
N THR A 204 10.13 12.71 13.64
CA THR A 204 8.98 13.21 14.39
C THR A 204 7.89 12.14 14.52
N ALA A 205 7.56 11.44 13.43
CA ALA A 205 6.56 10.38 13.45
C ALA A 205 7.05 9.15 14.24
N GLN A 206 8.31 8.77 14.09
CA GLN A 206 8.93 7.64 14.77
C GLN A 206 8.85 7.75 16.28
N ARG A 207 9.13 8.92 16.86
CA ARG A 207 9.04 9.15 18.32
C ARG A 207 7.64 8.90 18.90
N ARG A 208 6.59 8.94 18.07
CA ARG A 208 5.20 8.69 18.48
C ARG A 208 4.80 7.23 18.36
N ILE A 209 5.51 6.46 17.54
CA ILE A 209 5.21 5.05 17.25
C ILE A 209 6.10 4.13 18.09
N VAL A 210 7.41 4.41 18.14
CA VAL A 210 8.38 3.60 18.88
C VAL A 210 8.47 4.14 20.31
N THR A 211 7.57 3.67 21.17
CA THR A 211 7.46 4.15 22.56
C THR A 211 8.06 3.19 23.59
N ASP A 212 8.19 1.91 23.27
CA ASP A 212 8.63 0.87 24.21
C ASP A 212 9.89 0.15 23.68
N PRO A 213 11.03 0.21 24.41
CA PRO A 213 12.26 -0.47 24.02
C PRO A 213 12.18 -2.00 24.08
N GLY A 214 11.22 -2.58 24.82
CA GLY A 214 11.00 -4.01 24.95
C GLY A 214 10.19 -4.65 23.81
N ILE A 215 9.75 -3.84 22.84
CA ILE A 215 8.95 -4.27 21.68
C ILE A 215 9.75 -4.02 20.40
N PHE A 216 9.75 -4.99 19.49
CA PHE A 216 10.37 -4.81 18.19
C PHE A 216 9.40 -4.19 17.18
N HIS A 217 9.86 -3.22 16.38
CA HIS A 217 9.01 -2.51 15.42
C HIS A 217 9.52 -2.67 13.98
N TYR A 218 8.64 -3.13 13.10
CA TYR A 218 8.81 -3.08 11.65
C TYR A 218 8.08 -1.85 11.11
N LEU A 219 8.84 -0.89 10.58
CA LEU A 219 8.31 0.42 10.19
C LEU A 219 8.38 0.63 8.68
N CYS A 220 7.29 1.08 8.10
CA CYS A 220 7.18 1.44 6.69
C CYS A 220 6.69 2.88 6.57
N TRP A 221 7.56 3.77 6.10
CA TRP A 221 7.24 5.19 5.93
C TRP A 221 6.84 5.48 4.49
N PHE A 222 5.59 5.82 4.26
CA PHE A 222 5.10 6.24 2.95
C PHE A 222 5.06 7.77 2.83
N SER A 223 5.54 8.31 1.71
CA SER A 223 5.41 9.73 1.38
C SER A 223 4.48 9.93 0.18
N THR A 224 3.48 10.81 0.35
CA THR A 224 2.58 11.19 -0.74
C THR A 224 3.23 12.10 -1.79
N THR A 225 4.34 12.75 -1.47
CA THR A 225 5.09 13.65 -2.37
C THR A 225 6.49 13.15 -2.70
N GLY A 226 6.79 11.90 -2.33
CA GLY A 226 8.12 11.30 -2.46
C GLY A 226 9.10 11.71 -1.35
N TRP A 227 10.26 11.06 -1.34
CA TRP A 227 11.30 11.29 -0.33
C TRP A 227 12.43 12.16 -0.86
N SER A 228 13.05 12.97 0.01
CA SER A 228 14.28 13.69 -0.35
C SER A 228 15.45 12.72 -0.47
N ALA A 229 16.52 13.11 -1.16
CA ALA A 229 17.75 12.30 -1.21
C ALA A 229 18.31 12.08 0.21
N GLU A 230 18.36 13.14 1.00
CA GLU A 230 18.73 13.11 2.42
C GLU A 230 17.90 12.07 3.19
N ALA A 231 16.57 12.01 3.02
CA ALA A 231 15.73 11.04 3.72
C ALA A 231 16.11 9.59 3.39
N ARG A 232 16.42 9.30 2.12
CA ARG A 232 16.83 7.97 1.68
C ARG A 232 18.19 7.58 2.25
N GLU A 233 19.13 8.53 2.31
CA GLU A 233 20.48 8.31 2.83
C GLU A 233 20.48 8.21 4.37
N ALA A 234 19.74 9.09 5.05
CA ALA A 234 19.70 9.21 6.49
C ALA A 234 18.80 8.18 7.20
N LEU A 235 18.03 7.38 6.44
CA LEU A 235 17.17 6.32 6.98
C LEU A 235 17.98 5.43 7.93
N ALA A 236 17.79 5.61 9.24
CA ALA A 236 18.46 4.79 10.24
C ALA A 236 17.63 3.54 10.55
N ASN A 237 18.27 2.57 11.21
CA ASN A 237 17.60 1.55 12.01
C ASN A 237 17.97 1.78 13.48
N GLY A 238 17.17 1.26 14.41
CA GLY A 238 17.46 1.35 15.84
C GLY A 238 17.70 0.00 16.48
N PRO A 239 17.89 -0.04 17.81
CA PRO A 239 18.11 -1.29 18.53
C PRO A 239 16.88 -2.21 18.48
N ASN A 240 15.68 -1.65 18.55
CA ASN A 240 14.41 -2.38 18.59
C ASN A 240 13.48 -2.05 17.41
N TRP A 241 14.03 -1.56 16.29
CA TRP A 241 13.25 -1.31 15.09
C TRP A 241 14.09 -1.31 13.82
N VAL A 242 13.44 -1.66 12.71
CA VAL A 242 13.96 -1.48 11.34
C VAL A 242 12.95 -0.69 10.52
N ALA A 243 13.43 0.09 9.56
CA ALA A 243 12.59 0.96 8.75
C ALA A 243 12.88 0.85 7.24
N CYS A 244 11.81 1.00 6.47
CA CYS A 244 11.86 1.17 5.02
C CYS A 244 11.09 2.43 4.63
N LEU A 245 11.47 3.01 3.50
CA LEU A 245 10.76 4.10 2.85
C LEU A 245 10.00 3.55 1.67
N VAL A 246 8.76 4.01 1.51
CA VAL A 246 7.90 3.70 0.39
C VAL A 246 7.46 5.00 -0.28
N GLU A 247 7.46 5.00 -1.60
CA GLU A 247 6.95 6.10 -2.39
C GLU A 247 6.32 5.58 -3.68
N ARG A 248 5.45 6.39 -4.29
CA ARG A 248 4.85 6.07 -5.57
C ARG A 248 5.71 6.67 -6.70
N GLN A 249 6.09 5.86 -7.66
CA GLN A 249 6.82 6.27 -8.87
C GLN A 249 5.97 5.95 -10.10
N GLY A 250 5.18 6.92 -10.56
CA GLY A 250 4.15 6.68 -11.57
C GLY A 250 3.05 5.76 -11.01
N ASP A 251 2.88 4.58 -11.60
CA ASP A 251 1.93 3.56 -11.13
C ASP A 251 2.58 2.46 -10.28
N ALA A 252 3.90 2.58 -10.03
CA ALA A 252 4.65 1.63 -9.24
C ALA A 252 4.81 2.09 -7.78
N TRP A 253 4.85 1.14 -6.85
CA TRP A 253 5.32 1.36 -5.50
C TRP A 253 6.80 0.98 -5.40
N ARG A 254 7.61 1.92 -4.94
CA ARG A 254 9.04 1.69 -4.73
C ARG A 254 9.32 1.59 -3.24
N ILE A 255 10.04 0.55 -2.85
CA ILE A 255 10.50 0.32 -1.48
C ILE A 255 12.01 0.53 -1.44
N SER A 256 12.48 1.29 -0.46
CA SER A 256 13.89 1.51 -0.20
C SER A 256 14.17 1.20 1.27
N SER A 257 15.08 0.28 1.54
CA SER A 257 15.50 -0.09 2.90
C SER A 257 17.02 -0.20 2.96
N ARG A 258 17.58 -0.06 4.17
CA ARG A 258 18.95 -0.49 4.41
C ARG A 258 19.00 -2.00 4.50
N ASP A 259 20.12 -2.58 4.06
CA ASP A 259 20.39 -4.00 4.26
C ASP A 259 20.54 -4.27 5.76
N ASP A 260 19.58 -4.99 6.33
CA ASP A 260 19.52 -5.34 7.74
C ASP A 260 18.85 -6.70 7.88
N GLY A 261 19.62 -7.70 8.31
CA GLY A 261 19.17 -9.10 8.38
C GLY A 261 17.94 -9.32 9.27
N ARG A 262 17.59 -8.34 10.12
CA ARG A 262 16.37 -8.38 10.95
C ARG A 262 15.08 -8.24 10.14
N TRP A 263 15.17 -7.77 8.89
CA TRP A 263 14.03 -7.76 7.98
C TRP A 263 13.52 -9.18 7.71
N GLY A 264 14.41 -10.11 7.33
CA GLY A 264 14.00 -11.44 6.85
C GLY A 264 12.82 -11.33 5.88
N ASP A 265 11.79 -12.16 6.10
CA ASP A 265 10.57 -12.15 5.29
C ASP A 265 9.62 -10.98 5.60
N ALA A 266 9.83 -10.26 6.71
CA ALA A 266 8.93 -9.18 7.14
C ALA A 266 8.88 -8.01 6.17
N LEU A 267 9.93 -7.79 5.38
CA LEU A 267 9.94 -6.71 4.38
C LEU A 267 8.85 -6.91 3.32
N SER A 268 8.54 -8.18 2.99
CA SER A 268 7.48 -8.52 2.02
C SER A 268 6.08 -8.09 2.48
N VAL A 269 5.87 -7.88 3.78
CA VAL A 269 4.61 -7.34 4.32
C VAL A 269 4.36 -5.91 3.81
N PHE A 270 5.43 -5.17 3.52
CA PHE A 270 5.35 -3.81 2.98
C PHE A 270 5.45 -3.77 1.45
N ASP A 271 5.43 -4.94 0.80
CA ASP A 271 5.25 -5.07 -0.63
C ASP A 271 3.79 -4.80 -1.02
N LEU A 272 3.52 -3.55 -1.41
CA LEU A 272 2.15 -3.09 -1.64
C LEU A 272 1.57 -3.56 -2.96
N GLU A 273 2.40 -4.15 -3.82
CA GLU A 273 2.03 -4.65 -5.14
C GLU A 273 1.80 -6.14 -5.10
N SER A 274 0.65 -6.56 -5.58
CA SER A 274 0.41 -7.97 -5.85
C SER A 274 1.33 -8.47 -6.95
N TYR A 275 1.53 -9.79 -6.99
CA TYR A 275 2.27 -10.41 -8.09
C TYR A 275 1.64 -10.11 -9.46
N ALA A 276 0.30 -10.05 -9.53
CA ALA A 276 -0.43 -9.72 -10.75
C ALA A 276 -0.08 -8.30 -11.26
N GLU A 277 -0.08 -7.30 -10.38
CA GLU A 277 0.29 -5.92 -10.74
C GLU A 277 1.74 -5.82 -11.25
N LYS A 278 2.66 -6.56 -10.62
CA LYS A 278 4.06 -6.63 -11.06
C LYS A 278 4.18 -7.27 -12.44
N ARG A 279 3.49 -8.38 -12.66
CA ARG A 279 3.43 -9.06 -13.95
C ARG A 279 2.85 -8.14 -15.04
N ASP A 280 1.77 -7.45 -14.73
CA ASP A 280 1.11 -6.53 -15.68
C ASP A 280 2.02 -5.37 -16.07
N ARG A 281 2.90 -4.92 -15.16
CA ARG A 281 3.96 -3.95 -15.48
C ARG A 281 4.98 -4.52 -16.46
N VAL A 282 5.40 -5.77 -16.29
CA VAL A 282 6.27 -6.46 -17.26
C VAL A 282 5.57 -6.59 -18.60
N HIS A 283 4.28 -6.93 -18.63
CA HIS A 283 3.50 -6.97 -19.87
C HIS A 283 3.43 -5.60 -20.55
N ALA A 284 3.18 -4.53 -19.79
CA ALA A 284 3.15 -3.17 -20.30
C ALA A 284 4.52 -2.71 -20.81
N PHE A 285 5.61 -3.17 -20.20
CA PHE A 285 6.97 -2.98 -20.71
C PHE A 285 7.15 -3.70 -22.05
N VAL A 286 6.83 -5.00 -22.13
CA VAL A 286 6.95 -5.78 -23.38
C VAL A 286 6.15 -5.14 -24.50
N LYS A 287 4.90 -4.70 -24.24
CA LYS A 287 4.07 -4.00 -25.25
C LYS A 287 4.74 -2.72 -25.76
N ARG A 288 5.27 -1.88 -24.86
CA ARG A 288 5.96 -0.63 -25.22
C ARG A 288 7.26 -0.85 -25.98
N HIS A 289 7.97 -1.92 -25.66
CA HIS A 289 9.28 -2.27 -26.23
C HIS A 289 9.19 -3.42 -27.24
N THR A 290 8.02 -3.68 -27.83
CA THR A 290 7.77 -4.83 -28.72
C THR A 290 8.75 -4.84 -29.89
N PHE A 291 8.97 -3.68 -30.54
CA PHE A 291 9.86 -3.58 -31.69
C PHE A 291 11.33 -3.82 -31.32
N GLU A 292 11.79 -3.26 -30.20
CA GLU A 292 13.15 -3.48 -29.69
C GLU A 292 13.38 -4.96 -29.38
N LEU A 293 12.42 -5.60 -28.70
CA LEU A 293 12.49 -7.03 -28.37
C LEU A 293 12.43 -7.94 -29.60
N LEU A 294 11.84 -7.50 -30.72
CA LEU A 294 11.84 -8.25 -31.98
C LEU A 294 13.19 -8.16 -32.71
N MET A 295 13.77 -6.96 -32.71
CA MET A 295 14.99 -6.64 -33.45
C MET A 295 16.26 -7.03 -32.70
N ASP A 296 16.26 -6.93 -31.37
CA ASP A 296 17.42 -7.13 -30.51
C ASP A 296 17.09 -7.93 -29.24
N ARG A 297 18.11 -8.25 -28.46
CA ARG A 297 18.01 -8.89 -27.14
C ARG A 297 18.05 -7.81 -26.05
N VAL A 298 17.13 -7.92 -25.09
CA VAL A 298 17.09 -7.03 -23.92
C VAL A 298 17.51 -7.80 -22.69
N SER A 299 18.44 -7.27 -21.90
CA SER A 299 18.92 -7.95 -20.69
C SER A 299 17.96 -7.82 -19.50
N ASP A 300 18.00 -8.80 -18.60
CA ASP A 300 17.35 -8.76 -17.28
C ASP A 300 17.55 -7.43 -16.58
N ARG A 301 18.81 -6.96 -16.53
CA ARG A 301 19.20 -5.73 -15.86
C ARG A 301 18.43 -4.52 -16.41
N PHE A 302 18.32 -4.42 -17.74
CA PHE A 302 17.59 -3.32 -18.37
C PHE A 302 16.11 -3.38 -18.03
N VAL A 303 15.48 -4.57 -18.04
CA VAL A 303 14.07 -4.68 -17.69
C VAL A 303 13.82 -4.37 -16.22
N CYS A 304 14.67 -4.87 -15.31
CA CYS A 304 14.60 -4.53 -13.89
C CYS A 304 14.73 -3.03 -13.66
N GLU A 305 15.65 -2.35 -14.35
CA GLU A 305 15.82 -0.90 -14.25
C GLU A 305 14.59 -0.15 -14.75
N LYS A 306 13.99 -0.57 -15.87
CA LYS A 306 12.81 0.10 -16.46
C LYS A 306 11.51 -0.18 -15.71
N THR A 307 11.38 -1.36 -15.11
CA THR A 307 10.17 -1.78 -14.38
C THR A 307 10.24 -1.51 -12.89
N GLY A 308 11.45 -1.31 -12.34
CA GLY A 308 11.70 -1.22 -10.90
C GLY A 308 11.45 -2.53 -10.15
N LEU A 309 11.41 -3.67 -10.85
CA LEU A 309 11.09 -4.97 -10.27
C LEU A 309 12.34 -5.81 -9.97
N PRO A 310 12.29 -6.68 -8.95
CA PRO A 310 13.30 -7.70 -8.72
C PRO A 310 13.47 -8.66 -9.91
N GLN A 311 14.69 -9.16 -10.12
CA GLN A 311 15.03 -10.01 -11.26
C GLN A 311 14.24 -11.32 -11.29
N ASP A 312 14.00 -11.94 -10.14
CA ASP A 312 13.19 -13.15 -10.01
C ASP A 312 11.73 -12.92 -10.43
N VAL A 313 11.15 -11.78 -10.08
CA VAL A 313 9.80 -11.38 -10.51
C VAL A 313 9.75 -11.14 -12.02
N VAL A 314 10.75 -10.44 -12.58
CA VAL A 314 10.86 -10.22 -14.03
C VAL A 314 10.95 -11.55 -14.77
N ARG A 315 11.89 -12.42 -14.38
CA ARG A 315 12.06 -13.75 -14.98
C ARG A 315 10.81 -14.61 -14.87
N ALA A 316 10.14 -14.61 -13.73
CA ALA A 316 8.87 -15.33 -13.57
C ALA A 316 7.79 -14.79 -14.53
N SER A 317 7.66 -13.47 -14.64
CA SER A 317 6.70 -12.82 -15.54
C SER A 317 6.98 -13.12 -17.02
N PHE A 318 8.25 -13.16 -17.45
CA PHE A 318 8.60 -13.56 -18.81
C PHE A 318 8.33 -15.04 -19.09
N ARG A 319 8.52 -15.93 -18.10
CA ARG A 319 8.13 -17.34 -18.23
C ARG A 319 6.62 -17.50 -18.43
N ASP A 320 5.81 -16.76 -17.68
CA ASP A 320 4.36 -16.76 -17.84
C ASP A 320 3.95 -16.23 -19.23
N LEU A 321 4.60 -15.17 -19.70
CA LEU A 321 4.39 -14.61 -21.03
C LEU A 321 4.75 -15.60 -22.14
N ALA A 322 5.83 -16.37 -21.98
CA ALA A 322 6.29 -17.35 -22.97
C ALA A 322 5.32 -18.54 -23.13
N GLN A 323 4.43 -18.76 -22.17
CA GLN A 323 3.38 -19.76 -22.26
C GLN A 323 2.16 -19.27 -23.08
N GLN A 324 2.11 -18.00 -23.46
CA GLN A 324 1.02 -17.46 -24.26
C GLN A 324 1.19 -17.86 -25.74
N PRO A 325 0.13 -18.36 -26.40
CA PRO A 325 0.24 -18.99 -27.72
C PRO A 325 0.69 -18.05 -28.85
N PHE A 326 0.58 -16.74 -28.64
CA PHE A 326 0.91 -15.71 -29.63
C PHE A 326 2.28 -15.06 -29.42
N LEU A 327 3.03 -15.48 -28.39
CA LEU A 327 4.27 -14.82 -27.99
C LEU A 327 5.39 -15.83 -27.74
N HIS A 328 6.36 -15.88 -28.66
CA HIS A 328 7.52 -16.75 -28.51
C HIS A 328 8.73 -15.97 -28.00
N LEU A 329 9.08 -16.18 -26.74
CA LEU A 329 10.26 -15.60 -26.10
C LEU A 329 11.42 -16.61 -26.07
N SER A 330 12.60 -16.19 -26.51
CA SER A 330 13.84 -16.84 -26.07
C SER A 330 14.24 -16.24 -24.72
N THR A 331 14.51 -17.10 -23.74
CA THR A 331 15.00 -16.74 -22.41
C THR A 331 16.39 -17.36 -22.14
N GLU A 332 17.17 -17.59 -23.20
CA GLU A 332 18.54 -18.09 -23.08
C GLU A 332 19.44 -16.97 -22.51
N GLU A 333 20.26 -17.31 -21.51
CA GLU A 333 21.37 -16.48 -21.02
C GLU A 333 20.99 -15.07 -20.50
N ASP A 334 19.89 -14.94 -19.74
CA ASP A 334 19.46 -13.67 -19.13
C ASP A 334 19.09 -12.56 -20.13
N LEU A 335 18.78 -12.98 -21.36
CA LEU A 335 18.37 -12.13 -22.46
C LEU A 335 16.96 -12.49 -22.91
N TYR A 336 16.14 -11.46 -23.12
CA TYR A 336 14.80 -11.59 -23.67
C TYR A 336 14.77 -11.16 -25.12
N ARG A 337 14.21 -12.02 -25.97
CA ARG A 337 13.94 -11.69 -27.37
C ARG A 337 12.58 -12.24 -27.78
N LEU A 338 11.77 -11.40 -28.40
CA LEU A 338 10.57 -11.83 -29.12
C LEU A 338 10.99 -12.41 -30.47
N THR A 339 10.60 -13.65 -30.73
CA THR A 339 10.90 -14.33 -32.00
C THR A 339 9.72 -14.25 -32.97
N ARG A 340 8.48 -14.17 -32.47
CA ARG A 340 7.25 -13.92 -33.25
C ARG A 340 6.20 -13.24 -32.36
N VAL A 341 5.41 -12.35 -32.97
CA VAL A 341 4.16 -11.79 -32.43
C VAL A 341 3.10 -12.01 -33.51
N TYR A 342 2.01 -12.69 -33.15
CA TYR A 342 0.88 -12.97 -34.06
C TYR A 342 -0.22 -11.93 -33.94
#